data_AF-A0A6J6GFF9-F1
#
_entry.id   AF-A0A6J6GFF9-F1
#
_cell.length_a   1.000
_cell.length_b   1.000
_cell.length_c   1.000
_cell.angle_alpha   90.00
_cell.angle_beta   90.00
_cell.angle_gamma   90.00
#
_symmetry.space_group_name_H-M   'P 1'
#
loop_
_entity.id
_entity.type
_entity.pdbx_description
1 polymer ?
#
loop_
_entity_poly.entity_id
_entity_poly.type
_entity_poly.pdbx_seq_one_letter_code
_entity_poly.pdbx_strand_id
1 'polypeptide(L)' 'MATKKTTADSLGYADAVTELEEILSELEADDVDVDRLAEQVRRAADLIELCRGRLENAQIEVTRIVADLDALDSDDEEDE' A
#
# COMPACT_ATOMS: atom_id res chain seq x y z
N MET A 1 -12.98 -11.45 -19.29
CA MET A 1 -12.77 -9.99 -19.26
C MET A 1 -12.90 -9.53 -17.83
N ALA A 2 -11.86 -8.84 -17.35
CA ALA A 2 -11.59 -8.56 -15.95
C ALA A 2 -12.66 -7.71 -15.27
N THR A 3 -13.06 -8.13 -14.07
CA THR A 3 -13.91 -7.37 -13.15
C THR A 3 -13.13 -6.17 -12.60
N LYS A 4 -13.09 -5.06 -13.34
CA LYS A 4 -12.62 -3.76 -12.83
C LYS A 4 -13.68 -3.23 -11.87
N LYS A 5 -13.60 -3.63 -10.60
CA LYS A 5 -14.42 -3.08 -9.52
C LYS A 5 -13.86 -1.70 -9.18
N THR A 6 -14.35 -0.69 -9.90
CA THR A 6 -14.22 0.72 -9.57
C THR A 6 -14.68 0.95 -8.13
N THR A 7 -13.73 1.12 -7.22
CA THR A 7 -13.97 1.78 -5.92
C THR A 7 -13.16 3.06 -5.97
N ALA A 8 -13.84 4.15 -6.30
CA ALA A 8 -13.25 5.48 -6.46
C ALA A 8 -12.77 6.11 -5.13
N ASP A 9 -12.84 5.37 -4.02
CA ASP A 9 -12.49 5.85 -2.67
C ASP A 9 -11.21 5.21 -2.09
N SER A 10 -10.57 4.26 -2.78
CA SER A 10 -9.38 3.62 -2.24
C SER A 10 -8.48 3.09 -3.36
N LEU A 11 -7.58 3.95 -3.85
CA LEU A 11 -6.51 3.56 -4.77
C LEU A 11 -5.83 2.29 -4.24
N GLY A 12 -5.81 1.21 -5.03
CA GLY A 12 -5.17 -0.05 -4.65
C GLY A 12 -3.68 0.16 -4.38
N TYR A 13 -3.05 -0.70 -3.57
CA TYR A 13 -1.59 -0.66 -3.40
C TYR A 13 -0.89 -0.80 -4.76
N ALA A 14 -1.37 -1.72 -5.61
CA ALA A 14 -0.86 -1.89 -6.97
C ALA A 14 -1.06 -0.63 -7.83
N ASP A 15 -2.24 -0.01 -7.78
CA ASP A 15 -2.52 1.20 -8.54
C ASP A 15 -1.64 2.39 -8.08
N ALA A 16 -1.43 2.51 -6.77
CA ALA A 16 -0.56 3.53 -6.19
C ALA A 16 0.91 3.35 -6.61
N VAL A 17 1.37 2.10 -6.71
CA VAL A 17 2.71 1.79 -7.21
C VAL A 17 2.83 2.11 -8.69
N THR A 18 1.84 1.75 -9.51
CA THR A 18 1.83 2.11 -10.94
C THR A 18 1.86 3.63 -11.13
N GLU A 19 1.09 4.38 -10.36
CA GLU A 19 1.10 5.85 -10.43
C GLU A 19 2.46 6.44 -9.99
N LEU A 20 3.13 5.83 -9.00
CA LEU A 20 4.49 6.23 -8.60
C LEU A 20 5.52 5.97 -9.71
N GLU A 21 5.40 4.87 -10.45
CA GLU A 21 6.26 4.56 -11.60
C GLU A 21 6.04 5.56 -12.75
N GLU A 22 4.78 5.95 -13.01
CA GLU A 22 4.45 6.99 -13.99
C GLU A 22 5.06 8.34 -13.59
N ILE A 23 4.89 8.75 -12.33
CA ILE A 23 5.51 9.97 -11.81
C ILE A 23 7.04 9.91 -11.95
N LEU A 24 7.67 8.78 -11.59
CA LEU A 24 9.11 8.63 -11.74
C LEU A 24 9.56 8.78 -13.19
N SER A 25 8.84 8.15 -14.13
CA SER A 25 9.14 8.28 -15.55
C SER A 25 8.97 9.71 -16.07
N GLU A 26 8.00 10.45 -15.56
CA GLU A 26 7.81 11.86 -15.92
C GLU A 26 8.93 12.73 -15.37
N LEU A 27 9.37 12.48 -14.13
CA LEU A 27 10.48 13.20 -13.49
C LEU A 27 11.84 12.98 -14.16
N GLU A 28 12.04 11.83 -14.80
CA GLU A 28 13.26 11.48 -15.54
C GLU A 28 13.30 12.07 -16.96
N ALA A 29 12.21 12.69 -17.43
CA ALA A 29 12.17 13.29 -18.75
C ALA A 29 13.04 14.57 -18.83
N ASP A 30 13.70 14.77 -19.98
CA ASP A 30 14.63 15.90 -20.20
C ASP A 30 13.97 17.29 -20.19
N ASP A 31 12.63 17.39 -20.29
CA ASP A 31 11.90 18.65 -20.50
C ASP A 31 10.88 18.94 -19.39
N VAL A 32 11.23 18.59 -18.14
CA VAL A 32 10.34 18.80 -16.98
C VAL A 32 10.42 20.22 -16.44
N ASP A 33 9.26 20.86 -16.36
CA ASP A 33 9.08 22.16 -15.69
C ASP A 33 9.20 22.02 -14.16
N VAL A 34 9.96 22.91 -13.52
CA VAL A 34 10.19 22.94 -12.06
C VAL A 34 8.88 23.03 -11.26
N ASP A 35 7.89 23.75 -11.76
CA ASP A 35 6.60 23.88 -11.08
C ASP A 35 5.82 22.55 -11.13
N ARG A 36 5.90 21.81 -12.25
CA ARG A 36 5.34 20.46 -12.36
C ARG A 36 6.07 19.45 -11.48
N LEU A 37 7.39 19.60 -11.36
CA LEU A 37 8.23 18.74 -10.53
C LEU A 37 7.78 18.81 -9.06
N ALA A 38 7.47 20.01 -8.57
CA ALA A 38 6.97 20.20 -7.20
C ALA A 38 5.58 19.56 -6.97
N GLU A 39 4.67 19.65 -7.94
CA GLU A 39 3.35 18.98 -7.87
C GLU A 39 3.49 17.46 -7.87
N GLN A 40 4.34 16.91 -8.74
CA GLN A 40 4.55 15.48 -8.85
C GLN A 40 5.19 14.87 -7.62
N VAL A 41 6.19 15.54 -7.06
CA VAL A 41 6.82 15.10 -5.80
C VAL A 41 5.81 15.12 -4.65
N ARG A 42 4.91 16.12 -4.60
CA ARG A 42 3.85 16.17 -3.58
C ARG A 42 2.88 15.01 -3.74
N ARG A 43 2.45 14.75 -4.97
CA ARG A 43 1.59 13.59 -5.29
C ARG A 43 2.24 12.27 -4.91
N ALA A 44 3.53 12.09 -5.23
CA ALA A 44 4.28 10.90 -4.85
C ALA A 44 4.35 10.72 -3.33
N ALA A 45 4.54 11.81 -2.57
CA ALA A 45 4.54 11.76 -1.11
C ALA A 45 3.19 11.27 -0.55
N ASP A 46 2.07 11.77 -1.08
CA ASP A 46 0.72 11.35 -0.69
C ASP A 46 0.49 9.84 -0.97
N LEU A 47 0.95 9.36 -2.14
CA LEU A 47 0.86 7.95 -2.51
C LEU A 47 1.70 7.05 -1.59
N ILE A 48 2.90 7.49 -1.21
CA ILE A 48 3.77 6.77 -0.29
C ILE A 48 3.13 6.67 1.10
N GLU A 49 2.52 7.75 1.59
CA GLU A 49 1.82 7.75 2.89
C GLU A 49 0.64 6.78 2.87
N LEU A 50 -0.15 6.76 1.80
CA LEU A 50 -1.23 5.81 1.60
C LEU A 50 -0.72 4.35 1.56
N CYS A 51 0.36 4.09 0.86
CA CYS A 51 0.98 2.76 0.79
C CYS A 51 1.48 2.29 2.17
N ARG A 52 2.11 3.17 2.94
CA ARG A 52 2.58 2.88 4.30
C ARG A 52 1.43 2.53 5.23
N GLY A 53 0.37 3.35 5.24
CA GLY A 53 -0.80 3.07 6.07
C GLY A 53 -1.45 1.72 5.74
N ARG A 54 -1.45 1.31 4.46
CA ARG A 54 -1.93 -0.02 4.07
C ARG A 54 -1.03 -1.15 4.55
N LEU A 55 0.29 -0.99 4.45
CA LEU A 55 1.25 -1.98 4.92
C LEU A 55 1.16 -2.16 6.45
N GLU A 56 1.01 -1.08 7.19
CA GLU A 56 0.82 -1.12 8.65
C GLU A 56 -0.46 -1.88 9.02
N ASN A 57 -1.59 -1.57 8.37
CA ASN A 57 -2.84 -2.28 8.60
C ASN A 57 -2.72 -3.78 8.27
N ALA A 58 -2.06 -4.12 7.15
CA ALA A 58 -1.81 -5.51 6.80
C ALA A 58 -0.93 -6.22 7.83
N GLN A 59 0.11 -5.55 8.34
CA GLN A 59 0.99 -6.10 9.37
C GLN A 59 0.25 -6.35 10.69
N ILE A 60 -0.64 -5.44 11.09
CA ILE A 60 -1.50 -5.63 12.28
C ILE A 60 -2.37 -6.87 12.10
N GLU A 61 -3.02 -7.02 10.94
CA GLU A 61 -3.91 -8.15 10.68
C GLU A 61 -3.14 -9.48 10.67
N VAL A 62 -1.97 -9.53 10.04
CA VAL A 62 -1.09 -10.71 10.06
C VAL A 62 -0.67 -11.06 11.49
N THR A 63 -0.26 -10.06 12.28
CA THR A 63 0.14 -10.26 13.67
C THR A 63 -1.00 -10.84 14.49
N ARG A 64 -2.22 -10.35 14.28
CA ARG A 64 -3.42 -10.87 14.93
C ARG A 64 -3.70 -12.33 14.55
N ILE A 65 -3.67 -12.66 13.27
CA ILE A 65 -3.89 -14.03 12.79
C ILE A 65 -2.87 -15.00 13.38
N VAL A 66 -1.59 -14.58 13.46
CA VAL A 66 -0.53 -15.40 14.07
C VAL A 66 -0.78 -15.60 15.57
N ALA A 67 -1.17 -14.55 16.29
CA ALA A 67 -1.50 -14.66 17.72
C ALA A 67 -2.72 -15.55 17.97
N ASP A 68 -3.76 -15.43 17.13
CA ASP A 68 -4.95 -16.26 17.20
C ASP A 68 -4.61 -17.75 16.94
N LEU A 69 -3.67 -18.03 16.03
CA LEU A 69 -3.19 -19.40 15.77
C LEU A 69 -2.38 -19.97 16.94
N ASP A 70 -1.48 -19.17 17.52
CA ASP A 70 -0.65 -19.56 18.68
C ASP A 70 -1.51 -19.89 19.91
N ALA A 71 -2.59 -19.12 20.13
CA ALA A 71 -3.56 -19.38 21.20
C ALA A 71 -4.32 -20.70 21.00
N LEU A 72 -4.68 -21.06 19.76
CA LEU A 72 -5.34 -22.34 19.47
C LEU A 72 -4.43 -23.54 19.73
N ASP A 73 -3.13 -23.42 19.43
CA ASP A 73 -2.15 -24.49 19.66
C ASP A 73 -1.79 -24.64 21.16
N SER A 74 -1.93 -23.57 21.96
CA SER A 74 -1.61 -23.57 23.39
C SER A 74 -2.72 -24.17 24.27
N ASP A 75 -3.98 -24.14 23.81
CA ASP A 75 -5.13 -24.70 24.54
C ASP A 75 -5.16 -26.26 24.52
N ASP A 76 -4.32 -26.93 23.71
CA ASP A 76 -4.20 -28.40 23.65
C ASP A 76 -3.23 -28.99 24.71
N GLU A 77 -2.47 -28.17 25.46
CA GLU A 77 -1.48 -28.63 26.46
C GLU A 77 -1.96 -28.61 27.94
N GLU A 78 -3.18 -28.13 28.24
CA GLU A 78 -3.67 -28.00 29.63
C GLU A 78 -4.50 -29.22 30.15
N ASP A 79 -4.72 -30.25 29.33
CA ASP A 79 -5.44 -31.48 29.69
C ASP A 79 -4.51 -32.69 29.97
N GLU A 80 -3.51 -32.56 30.87
CA GLU A 80 -2.86 -33.71 31.57
C GLU A 80 -2.63 -33.46 33.08
#